data_AF-A0AA96RV98-F1
#
_entry.id   AF-A0AA96RV98-F1
#
_cell.length_a   1.000
_cell.length_b   1.000
_cell.length_c   1.000
_cell.angle_alpha   90.00
_cell.angle_beta   90.00
_cell.angle_gamma   90.00
#
_symmetry.space_group_name_H-M   'P 1'
#
loop_
_entity.id
_entity.type
_entity.pdbx_description
1 polymer ?
#
loop_
_entity_poly.entity_id
_entity_poly.type
_entity_poly.pdbx_seq_one_letter_code
_entity_poly.pdbx_strand_id
1 'polypeptide(L)'
;MNSGMVRGMAFNCHQLLAPAQECSDKMSAAALGISEYWVDMGGEEFRQHCTEWIKKMNQFKAAIAQIESEMMNYANELQRAEEAEAARVREAQRQASEQAAAAAAAAKMTGKIK
;
A
#
# COMPACT_ATOMS: atom_id res chain seq x y z
N MET A 1 -1.99 12.95 -3.18
CA MET A 1 -1.40 11.60 -2.99
C MET A 1 -1.72 10.81 -4.24
N ASN A 2 -0.79 10.06 -4.82
CA ASN A 2 -1.03 9.28 -6.05
C ASN A 2 -0.97 7.77 -5.79
N SER A 3 -1.44 6.98 -6.75
CA SER A 3 -1.49 5.51 -6.65
C SER A 3 -0.12 4.90 -6.31
N GLY A 4 0.96 5.40 -6.94
CA GLY A 4 2.32 4.93 -6.72
C GLY A 4 2.81 5.13 -5.29
N MET A 5 2.51 6.29 -4.69
CA MET A 5 2.86 6.59 -3.30
C MET A 5 2.13 5.66 -2.32
N VAL A 6 0.85 5.38 -2.57
CA VAL A 6 0.05 4.45 -1.75
C VAL A 6 0.59 3.02 -1.87
N ARG A 7 0.95 2.55 -3.07
CA ARG A 7 1.60 1.24 -3.25
C ARG A 7 2.94 1.16 -2.51
N GLY A 8 3.73 2.23 -2.53
CA GLY A 8 4.98 2.31 -1.78
C GLY A 8 4.76 2.14 -0.27
N MET A 9 3.71 2.76 0.28
CA MET A 9 3.36 2.57 1.68
C MET A 9 2.86 1.15 1.98
N ALA A 10 2.04 0.56 1.11
CA ALA A 10 1.62 -0.84 1.25
C ALA A 10 2.82 -1.80 1.24
N PHE A 11 3.81 -1.54 0.39
CA PHE A 11 5.06 -2.29 0.37
C PHE A 11 5.86 -2.15 1.67
N ASN A 12 5.90 -0.96 2.28
CA ASN A 12 6.53 -0.77 3.59
C ASN A 12 5.82 -1.61 4.68
N CYS A 13 4.49 -1.71 4.63
CA CYS A 13 3.75 -2.62 5.52
C CYS A 13 4.17 -4.07 5.30
N HIS A 14 4.25 -4.51 4.03
CA HIS A 14 4.69 -5.86 3.67
C HIS A 14 6.08 -6.19 4.26
N GLN A 15 7.02 -5.25 4.19
CA GLN A 15 8.38 -5.43 4.70
C GLN A 15 8.45 -5.69 6.21
N LEU A 16 7.42 -5.30 6.98
CA LEU A 16 7.36 -5.55 8.43
C LEU A 16 6.92 -6.98 8.76
N LEU A 17 6.33 -7.72 7.83
CA LEU A 17 5.81 -9.07 8.08
C LEU A 17 6.92 -10.08 8.37
N ALA A 18 8.03 -10.04 7.63
CA ALA A 18 9.14 -10.97 7.82
C ALA A 18 9.87 -10.76 9.17
N PRO A 19 10.27 -9.53 9.55
CA PRO A 19 10.81 -9.27 10.89
C PRO A 19 9.83 -9.64 12.02
N ALA A 20 8.53 -9.39 11.85
CA ALA A 20 7.53 -9.77 12.84
C ALA A 20 7.41 -11.30 13.00
N GLN A 21 7.50 -12.05 11.89
CA GLN A 21 7.56 -13.51 11.92
C GLN A 21 8.81 -13.99 12.66
N GLU A 22 9.99 -13.44 12.34
CA GLU A 22 11.25 -13.81 12.98
C GLU A 22 11.21 -13.56 14.50
N CYS A 23 10.64 -12.43 14.94
CA CYS A 23 10.43 -12.15 16.36
C CYS A 23 9.51 -13.18 17.04
N SER A 24 8.45 -13.63 16.36
CA SER A 24 7.56 -14.67 16.87
C SER A 24 8.27 -16.02 16.98
N ASP A 25 9.09 -16.38 15.99
CA ASP A 25 9.82 -17.66 15.97
C ASP A 25 10.86 -17.72 17.07
N LYS A 26 11.62 -16.62 17.27
CA LYS A 26 12.58 -16.49 18.37
C LYS A 26 11.91 -16.64 19.73
N MET A 27 10.74 -16.03 19.93
CA MET A 27 10.00 -16.16 21.19
C MET A 27 9.45 -17.58 21.39
N SER A 28 9.01 -18.23 20.32
CA SER A 28 8.53 -19.61 20.35
C SER A 28 9.65 -20.57 20.73
N ALA A 29 10.85 -20.38 20.16
CA ALA A 29 12.04 -21.15 20.52
C ALA A 29 12.44 -20.92 22.00
N ALA A 30 12.37 -19.68 22.48
CA ALA A 30 12.65 -19.36 23.88
C ALA A 30 11.66 -20.06 24.83
N ALA A 31 10.36 -20.09 24.49
CA ALA A 31 9.34 -20.78 25.27
C ALA A 31 9.56 -22.30 25.35
N LEU A 32 9.99 -22.91 24.24
CA LEU A 32 10.28 -24.35 24.16
C LEU A 32 11.57 -24.72 24.91
N GLY A 33 12.52 -23.80 25.02
CA GLY A 33 13.80 -24.01 25.71
C GLY A 33 13.73 -24.01 27.24
N ILE A 34 12.55 -23.74 27.82
CA ILE A 34 12.37 -23.67 29.28
C ILE A 34 12.27 -25.10 29.84
N SER A 35 13.35 -25.57 30.46
CA SER A 35 13.36 -26.87 31.13
C SER A 35 12.50 -26.87 32.40
N GLU A 36 12.08 -28.05 32.83
CA GLU A 36 11.29 -28.24 34.06
C GLU A 36 12.03 -27.75 35.33
N TYR A 37 13.35 -27.70 35.30
CA TYR A 37 14.18 -27.16 36.38
C TYR A 37 13.86 -25.70 36.73
N TRP A 38 13.34 -24.91 35.77
CA TRP A 38 13.01 -23.50 35.98
C TRP A 38 11.58 -23.25 36.45
N VAL A 39 10.75 -24.29 36.60
CA VAL A 39 9.32 -24.14 36.93
C VAL A 39 9.13 -23.35 38.22
N ASP A 40 9.83 -23.74 39.30
CA ASP A 40 9.75 -23.06 40.61
C ASP A 40 10.54 -21.74 40.67
N MET A 41 11.26 -21.37 39.60
CA MET A 41 12.04 -20.13 39.47
C MET A 41 11.41 -19.14 38.47
N GLY A 42 10.10 -19.22 38.23
CA GLY A 42 9.38 -18.30 37.34
C GLY A 42 9.33 -18.74 35.87
N GLY A 43 9.72 -19.99 35.56
CA GLY A 43 9.66 -20.54 34.21
C GLY A 43 8.23 -20.64 33.66
N GLU A 44 7.23 -20.82 34.53
CA GLU A 44 5.82 -20.82 34.13
C GLU A 44 5.30 -19.42 33.76
N GLU A 45 5.62 -18.41 34.57
CA GLU A 45 5.32 -17.01 34.27
C GLU A 45 6.00 -16.56 32.97
N PHE A 46 7.26 -16.95 32.77
CA PHE A 46 7.97 -16.68 31.52
C PHE A 46 7.31 -17.35 30.31
N ARG A 47 6.91 -18.64 30.41
CA ARG A 47 6.12 -19.32 29.35
C ARG A 47 4.82 -18.59 29.03
N GLN A 48 4.11 -18.12 30.05
CA GLN A 48 2.87 -17.38 29.88
C GLN A 48 3.13 -16.06 29.13
N HIS A 49 4.14 -15.30 29.54
CA HIS A 49 4.52 -14.07 28.85
C HIS A 49 4.98 -14.30 27.41
N CYS A 50 5.74 -15.36 27.14
CA CYS A 50 6.09 -15.74 25.78
C CYS A 50 4.83 -16.04 24.94
N THR A 51 3.88 -16.79 25.51
CA THR A 51 2.62 -17.13 24.84
C THR A 51 1.78 -15.88 24.52
N GLU A 52 1.68 -14.96 25.47
CA GLU A 52 0.99 -13.68 25.27
C GLU A 52 1.69 -12.82 24.22
N TRP A 53 3.02 -12.79 24.23
CA TRP A 53 3.81 -12.07 23.22
C TRP A 53 3.57 -12.63 21.81
N ILE A 54 3.62 -13.96 21.65
CA ILE A 54 3.34 -14.64 20.37
C ILE A 54 1.92 -14.31 19.88
N LYS A 55 0.93 -14.34 20.79
CA LYS A 55 -0.45 -13.96 20.47
C LYS A 55 -0.54 -12.52 19.95
N LYS A 56 0.06 -11.56 20.65
CA LYS A 56 0.09 -10.14 20.24
C LYS A 56 0.82 -9.96 18.91
N MET A 57 1.92 -10.67 18.69
CA MET A 57 2.67 -10.62 17.43
C MET A 57 1.85 -11.14 16.24
N ASN A 58 1.08 -12.22 16.43
CA ASN A 58 0.17 -12.74 15.41
C ASN A 58 -0.95 -11.75 15.09
N GLN A 59 -1.51 -11.07 16.10
CA GLN A 59 -2.50 -10.01 15.90
C GLN A 59 -1.91 -8.82 15.13
N PHE A 60 -0.69 -8.40 15.48
CA PHE A 60 0.04 -7.34 14.79
C PHE A 60 0.27 -7.68 13.31
N LYS A 61 0.74 -8.90 13.01
CA LYS A 61 0.92 -9.38 11.63
C LYS A 61 -0.38 -9.37 10.84
N ALA A 62 -1.48 -9.83 11.44
CA ALA A 62 -2.79 -9.81 10.79
C ALA A 62 -3.25 -8.38 10.49
N ALA A 63 -3.06 -7.45 11.42
CA ALA A 63 -3.38 -6.04 11.22
C ALA A 63 -2.55 -5.40 10.09
N ILE A 64 -1.25 -5.69 10.04
CA ILE A 64 -0.38 -5.19 8.95
C ILE A 64 -0.81 -5.74 7.60
N ALA A 65 -1.08 -7.05 7.50
CA ALA A 65 -1.52 -7.67 6.26
C ALA A 65 -2.86 -7.10 5.79
N GLN A 66 -3.77 -6.79 6.73
CA GLN A 66 -5.03 -6.13 6.42
C GLN A 66 -4.81 -4.71 5.88
N ILE A 67 -3.97 -3.91 6.54
CA ILE A 67 -3.61 -2.55 6.08
C ILE A 67 -2.97 -2.60 4.69
N GLU A 68 -2.01 -3.50 4.47
CA GLU A 68 -1.38 -3.70 3.15
C GLU A 68 -2.44 -3.97 2.07
N SER A 69 -3.37 -4.89 2.33
CA SER A 69 -4.43 -5.24 1.39
C SER A 69 -5.35 -4.06 1.08
N GLU A 70 -5.78 -3.34 2.10
CA GLU A 70 -6.63 -2.15 1.95
C GLU A 70 -5.91 -1.04 1.18
N MET A 71 -4.63 -0.80 1.47
CA MET A 71 -3.82 0.18 0.75
C MET A 71 -3.62 -0.20 -0.72
N MET A 72 -3.40 -1.49 -1.02
CA MET A 72 -3.29 -1.97 -2.40
C MET A 72 -4.60 -1.81 -3.16
N ASN A 73 -5.74 -2.09 -2.53
CA ASN A 73 -7.06 -1.88 -3.12
C ASN A 73 -7.29 -0.39 -3.40
N TYR A 74 -7.04 0.47 -2.42
CA TYR A 74 -7.16 1.91 -2.56
C TYR A 74 -6.23 2.46 -3.67
N ALA A 75 -5.00 1.96 -3.76
CA ALA A 75 -4.08 2.33 -4.83
C ALA A 75 -4.58 1.92 -6.23
N ASN A 76 -5.25 0.77 -6.34
CA ASN A 76 -5.87 0.33 -7.60
C ASN A 76 -7.02 1.25 -8.00
N GLU A 77 -7.87 1.64 -7.05
CA GLU A 77 -8.96 2.60 -7.29
C GLU A 77 -8.42 3.96 -7.72
N LEU A 78 -7.39 4.45 -7.02
CA LEU A 78 -6.75 5.71 -7.33
C LEU A 78 -6.11 5.71 -8.71
N GLN A 79 -5.44 4.62 -9.10
CA GLN A 79 -4.87 4.46 -10.44
C GLN A 79 -5.94 4.58 -11.53
N ARG A 80 -7.11 3.95 -11.33
CA ARG A 80 -8.22 4.03 -12.29
C ARG A 80 -8.74 5.46 -12.43
N ALA A 81 -8.85 6.18 -11.32
CA ALA A 81 -9.26 7.59 -11.33
C ALA A 81 -8.24 8.48 -12.04
N GLU A 82 -6.94 8.28 -11.77
CA GLU A 82 -5.84 9.00 -12.42
C GLU A 82 -5.81 8.76 -13.94
N GLU A 83 -6.01 7.52 -14.38
CA GLU A 83 -6.08 7.17 -15.81
C GLU A 83 -7.29 7.80 -16.49
N ALA A 84 -8.45 7.79 -15.84
CA ALA A 84 -9.67 8.41 -16.34
C ALA A 84 -9.48 9.93 -16.52
N GLU A 85 -8.91 10.62 -15.53
CA GLU A 85 -8.63 12.05 -15.62
C GLU A 85 -7.59 12.35 -16.71
N ALA A 86 -6.52 11.56 -16.79
CA ALA A 86 -5.51 11.70 -17.84
C ALA A 86 -6.10 11.48 -19.25
N ALA A 87 -7.13 10.63 -19.40
CA ALA A 87 -7.84 10.48 -20.66
C ALA A 87 -8.69 11.71 -21.00
N ARG A 88 -9.42 12.26 -20.02
CA ARG A 88 -10.22 13.48 -20.20
C ARG A 88 -9.37 14.69 -20.57
N VAL A 89 -8.23 14.88 -19.90
CA VAL A 89 -7.29 15.96 -20.23
C VAL A 89 -6.74 15.82 -21.65
N ARG A 90 -6.38 14.59 -22.07
CA ARG A 90 -5.92 14.32 -23.44
C ARG A 90 -6.99 14.61 -24.49
N GLU A 91 -8.24 14.27 -24.22
CA GLU A 91 -9.36 14.55 -25.13
C GLU A 91 -9.66 16.05 -25.21
N ALA A 92 -9.71 16.75 -24.09
CA ALA A 92 -9.88 18.21 -24.06
C ALA A 92 -8.77 18.94 -24.82
N GLN A 93 -7.52 18.48 -24.71
CA GLN A 93 -6.41 19.02 -25.48
C GLN A 93 -6.55 18.78 -26.99
N ARG A 94 -7.05 17.62 -27.41
CA ARG A 94 -7.32 17.33 -28.83
C ARG A 94 -8.44 18.23 -29.37
N GLN A 95 -9.54 18.36 -28.65
CA GLN A 95 -10.64 19.22 -29.07
C GLN A 95 -10.21 20.69 -29.16
N ALA A 96 -9.42 21.18 -28.20
CA ALA A 96 -8.89 22.53 -28.22
C ALA A 96 -7.94 22.78 -29.40
N SER A 97 -7.07 21.81 -29.73
CA SER A 97 -6.15 21.94 -30.87
C SER A 97 -6.88 21.88 -32.21
N GLU A 98 -7.90 21.04 -32.34
CA GLU A 98 -8.77 20.96 -33.53
C GLU A 98 -9.55 22.26 -33.73
N GLN A 99 -10.14 22.82 -32.67
CA GLN A 99 -10.84 24.11 -32.73
C GLN A 99 -9.90 25.25 -33.12
N ALA A 100 -8.69 25.30 -32.56
CA ALA A 100 -7.69 26.30 -32.92
C ALA A 100 -7.27 26.17 -34.40
N ALA A 101 -7.08 24.95 -34.90
CA ALA A 101 -6.75 24.70 -36.30
C ALA A 101 -7.89 25.12 -37.25
N ALA A 102 -9.13 24.79 -36.90
CA ALA A 102 -10.32 25.18 -37.68
C ALA A 102 -10.50 26.71 -37.73
N ALA A 103 -10.34 27.40 -36.59
CA ALA A 103 -10.41 28.86 -36.52
C ALA A 103 -9.31 29.53 -37.37
N ALA A 104 -8.08 29.01 -37.33
CA ALA A 104 -6.98 29.53 -38.14
C ALA A 104 -7.21 29.33 -39.66
N ALA A 105 -7.80 28.19 -40.06
CA ALA A 105 -8.17 27.93 -41.44
C ALA A 105 -9.29 28.88 -41.92
N ALA A 106 -10.32 29.12 -41.10
CA ALA A 106 -11.39 30.05 -41.40
C ALA A 106 -10.88 31.50 -41.56
N ALA A 107 -9.97 31.95 -40.69
CA ALA A 107 -9.36 33.28 -40.77
C ALA A 107 -8.51 33.49 -42.05
N LYS A 108 -7.82 32.44 -42.53
CA LYS A 108 -7.07 32.48 -43.80
C LYS A 108 -7.99 32.58 -45.03
N MET A 109 -9.18 31.99 -44.97
CA MET A 109 -10.13 32.04 -46.09
C MET A 109 -10.82 33.41 -46.20
N THR A 110 -11.19 34.03 -45.08
CA THR A 110 -11.79 35.38 -45.07
C THR A 110 -10.81 36.49 -45.42
N GLY A 111 -9.52 36.33 -45.12
CA GLY A 111 -8.46 37.28 -45.51
C GLY A 111 -8.11 37.31 -47.01
N LYS A 112 -8.51 36.30 -47.79
CA LYS A 112 -8.28 36.22 -49.24
C LYS A 112 -9.41 36.81 -50.11
N ILE A 113 -10.50 37.26 -49.48
CA ILE A 113 -11.60 37.97 -50.15
C ILE A 113 -11.38 39.48 -49.93
N LYS A 114 -10.45 40.07 -50.67
CA LYS A 114 -10.34 41.52 -50.88
C LYS A 114 -9.77 41.81 -52.26
#